data_AF-A0A965U002-F1
#
_entry.id   AF-A0A965U002-F1
#
_cell.length_a   1.000
_cell.length_b   1.000
_cell.length_c   1.000
_cell.angle_alpha   90.00
_cell.angle_beta   90.00
_cell.angle_gamma   90.00
#
_symmetry.space_group_name_H-M   'P 1'
#
loop_
_entity.id
_entity.type
_entity.pdbx_description
1 polymer ?
#
loop_
_entity_poly.entity_id
_entity_poly.type
_entity_poly.pdbx_seq_one_letter_code
_entity_poly.pdbx_strand_id
1 'polypeptide(L)' 'MEEKTTSRKKIAQIKQGRVISTWDGIREMCKVLGLDRRAVIRNLKQEPHYNSVKGFQFKYVD' A
#
# COMPACT_ATOMS: atom_id res chain seq x y z
N MET A 1 -28.74 -11.29 0.82
CA MET A 1 -27.72 -10.47 0.12
C MET A 1 -26.41 -10.79 0.81
N GLU A 2 -25.63 -11.75 0.29
CA GLU A 2 -24.34 -12.10 0.88
C GLU A 2 -23.38 -10.92 0.71
N GLU A 3 -23.08 -10.22 1.79
CA GLU A 3 -21.96 -9.29 1.82
C GLU A 3 -20.67 -10.11 1.64
N LYS A 4 -20.14 -10.14 0.41
CA LYS A 4 -18.74 -10.51 0.18
C LYS A 4 -17.86 -9.45 0.84
N THR A 5 -17.62 -9.59 2.14
CA THR A 5 -16.56 -8.90 2.85
C THR A 5 -15.23 -9.39 2.28
N THR A 6 -14.81 -8.77 1.19
CA THR A 6 -13.42 -8.89 0.74
C THR A 6 -12.56 -8.33 1.86
N SER A 7 -11.95 -9.21 2.64
CA SER A 7 -11.04 -8.83 3.73
C SER A 7 -9.99 -7.89 3.15
N ARG A 8 -10.07 -6.61 3.53
CA ARG A 8 -9.14 -5.60 3.03
C ARG A 8 -7.80 -5.88 3.69
N LYS A 9 -6.79 -6.16 2.87
CA LYS A 9 -5.43 -6.33 3.38
C LYS A 9 -4.92 -4.99 3.89
N LYS A 10 -4.42 -4.97 5.12
CA LYS A 10 -3.76 -3.82 5.69
C LYS A 10 -2.43 -3.58 4.99
N ILE A 11 -1.99 -2.33 4.96
CA ILE A 11 -0.75 -1.92 4.30
C ILE A 11 0.08 -1.09 5.26
N ALA A 12 1.33 -1.49 5.44
CA ALA A 12 2.34 -0.68 6.11
C ALA A 12 2.99 0.28 5.11
N GLN A 13 3.04 1.56 5.45
CA GLN A 13 3.84 2.57 4.78
C GLN A 13 5.21 2.67 5.48
N ILE A 14 6.27 2.48 4.72
CA ILE A 14 7.65 2.41 5.21
C ILE A 14 8.45 3.55 4.59
N LYS A 15 9.24 4.25 5.42
CA LYS A 15 10.21 5.25 4.97
C LYS A 15 11.56 4.96 5.64
N GLN A 16 12.63 4.90 4.85
CA GLN A 16 13.98 4.59 5.33
C GLN A 16 14.03 3.33 6.23
N GLY A 17 13.32 2.27 5.83
CA GLY A 17 13.27 1.00 6.56
C GLY A 17 12.39 0.97 7.82
N ARG A 18 11.75 2.08 8.19
CA ARG A 18 10.85 2.15 9.36
C ARG A 18 9.39 2.25 8.92
N VAL A 19 8.51 1.50 9.57
CA VAL A 19 7.06 1.67 9.42
C VAL A 19 6.67 3.01 10.06
N ILE A 20 6.03 3.88 9.29
CA ILE A 20 5.58 5.19 9.76
C ILE A 20 4.07 5.28 9.88
N SER A 21 3.33 4.41 9.20
CA SER A 21 1.85 4.35 9.26
C SER A 21 1.34 3.00 8.78
N THR A 22 0.14 2.62 9.22
CA THR A 22 -0.60 1.45 8.73
C THR A 22 -1.97 1.87 8.23
N TRP A 23 -2.43 1.24 7.16
CA TRP A 23 -3.66 1.60 6.45
C TRP A 23 -4.55 0.39 6.28
N ASP A 24 -5.86 0.55 6.48
CA ASP A 24 -6.84 -0.55 6.31
C ASP A 24 -7.16 -0.86 4.85
N GLY A 25 -6.62 -0.09 3.90
CA GLY A 25 -6.74 -0.40 2.50
C GLY A 25 -6.01 0.54 1.55
N ILE A 26 -5.58 -0.01 0.42
CA ILE A 26 -4.82 0.71 -0.61
C ILE A 26 -5.57 1.92 -1.18
N ARG A 27 -6.90 1.85 -1.29
CA ARG A 27 -7.70 2.89 -1.97
C ARG A 27 -7.70 4.19 -1.17
N GLU A 28 -7.97 4.10 0.13
CA GLU A 28 -7.96 5.25 1.02
C GLU A 28 -6.54 5.80 1.17
N MET A 29 -5.55 4.93 1.40
CA MET A 29 -4.14 5.31 1.46
C MET A 29 -3.69 6.11 0.23
N CYS A 30 -3.98 5.62 -0.98
CA CYS A 30 -3.60 6.33 -2.22
C CYS A 30 -4.32 7.68 -2.35
N LYS A 31 -5.58 7.77 -1.92
CA LYS A 31 -6.36 9.02 -1.93
C LYS A 31 -5.75 10.06 -0.98
N VAL A 32 -5.46 9.67 0.27
CA VAL A 32 -4.91 10.58 1.29
C VAL A 32 -3.48 11.01 0.96
N LEU A 33 -2.64 10.09 0.48
CA LEU A 33 -1.23 10.37 0.16
C LEU A 33 -1.03 10.96 -1.26
N GLY A 34 -2.08 11.06 -2.08
CA GLY A 34 -1.99 11.52 -3.46
C GLY A 34 -1.05 10.67 -4.32
N LEU A 35 -1.19 9.34 -4.24
CA LEU A 35 -0.35 8.36 -4.93
C LEU A 35 -1.11 7.66 -6.06
N ASP A 36 -0.39 7.34 -7.14
CA ASP A 36 -0.92 6.46 -8.18
C ASP A 36 -1.01 5.03 -7.64
N ARG A 37 -2.25 4.52 -7.61
CA ARG A 37 -2.56 3.16 -7.16
C ARG A 37 -1.80 2.11 -7.98
N ARG A 38 -1.56 2.32 -9.28
CA ARG A 38 -0.80 1.37 -10.12
C ARG A 38 0.63 1.28 -9.63
N ALA A 39 1.30 2.41 -9.41
CA ALA A 39 2.66 2.43 -8.89
C ALA A 39 2.77 1.76 -7.50
N VAL A 40 1.79 2.01 -6.62
CA VAL A 40 1.74 1.36 -5.30
C VAL A 40 1.54 -0.15 -5.42
N ILE A 41 0.67 -0.62 -6.32
CA ILE A 41 0.49 -2.06 -6.56
C ILE A 41 1.78 -2.70 -7.09
N ARG A 42 2.49 -2.05 -8.01
CA ARG A 42 3.79 -2.55 -8.52
C ARG A 42 4.84 -2.63 -7.41
N ASN A 43 4.88 -1.64 -6.52
CA ASN A 43 5.74 -1.67 -5.34
C ASN A 43 5.37 -2.80 -4.37
N LEU A 44 4.08 -3.01 -4.10
CA LEU A 44 3.57 -4.11 -3.27
C LEU A 44 3.89 -5.49 -3.87
N LYS A 45 3.92 -5.59 -5.21
CA LYS A 45 4.31 -6.79 -5.95
C LYS A 45 5.82 -6.97 -6.07
N GLN A 46 6.62 -5.99 -5.61
CA GLN A 46 8.07 -5.97 -5.74
C GLN A 46 8.53 -6.10 -7.20
N GLU A 47 7.81 -5.45 -8.13
CA GLU A 47 8.23 -5.40 -9.53
C GLU A 47 9.60 -4.71 -9.65
N PRO A 48 10.48 -5.15 -10.58
CA PRO A 48 11.75 -4.50 -10.84
C PRO A 48 11.57 -3.00 -11.06
N HIS A 49 12.47 -2.19 -10.49
CA HIS A 49 12.44 -0.72 -10.52
C HIS A 49 11.32 -0.03 -9.72
N TYR A 50 10.36 -0.77 -9.15
CA TYR A 50 9.33 -0.22 -8.27
C TYR A 50 9.68 -0.43 -6.79
N ASN A 51 10.91 -0.11 -6.40
CA ASN A 51 11.38 -0.28 -5.02
C ASN A 51 10.84 0.78 -4.06
N SER A 52 10.33 1.91 -4.58
CA SER A 52 9.63 2.92 -3.79
C SER A 52 8.67 3.74 -4.67
N VAL A 53 7.69 4.38 -4.05
CA VAL A 53 6.79 5.36 -4.68
C VAL A 53 6.84 6.64 -3.86
N LYS A 54 7.31 7.74 -4.46
CA LYS A 54 7.55 9.03 -3.79
C LYS A 54 8.37 8.90 -2.47
N GLY A 55 9.36 8.00 -2.46
CA GLY A 55 10.22 7.77 -1.29
C GLY A 55 9.63 6.86 -0.21
N PHE A 56 8.46 6.27 -0.45
CA PHE A 56 7.85 5.27 0.44
C PHE A 56 7.91 3.87 -0.14
N GLN A 57 8.01 2.90 0.74
CA GLN A 57 7.82 1.48 0.47
C GLN A 57 6.49 1.02 1.08
N PHE A 58 5.86 0.04 0.45
CA PHE A 58 4.60 -0.52 0.91
C PHE A 58 4.71 -2.03 1.03
N LYS A 59 4.14 -2.58 2.11
CA LYS A 59 4.02 -4.02 2.33
C LYS A 59 2.63 -4.35 2.86
N TYR A 60 2.08 -5.49 2.45
CA TYR A 60 0.91 -6.04 3.11
C TYR A 60 1.28 -6.49 4.52
N VAL A 61 0.39 -6.25 5.47
CA VAL A 61 0.47 -6.77 6.84
C VAL A 61 -0.85 -7.44 7.17
N ASP A 62 -0.77 -8.56 7.90
CA ASP A 62 -1.94 -9.31 8.37
C ASP A 62 -2.54 -8.67 9.64
#